data_AF-A0A1V4V3G7-F1
#
_entry.id   AF-A0A1V4V3G7-F1
#
_cell.length_a   1.000
_cell.length_b   1.000
_cell.length_c   1.000
_cell.angle_alpha   90.00
_cell.angle_beta   90.00
_cell.angle_gamma   90.00
#
_symmetry.space_group_name_H-M   'P 1'
#
loop_
_entity.id
_entity.type
_entity.pdbx_description
1 polymer ?
#
loop_
_entity_poly.entity_id
_entity_poly.type
_entity_poly.pdbx_seq_one_letter_code
_entity_poly.pdbx_strand_id
1 'polypeptide(L)'
;MRATVDRIEGGRAVLLVGRRRAGDVAGQPGEEMRIELPLALLPTETSEGDVLELILRKDEDATTAARRGASDLLDRLQQRGQRVGIVQGSTRQ
;
A
#
# COMPACT_ATOMS: atom_id res chain seq x y z
N MET A 1 -8.46 5.16 13.14
CA MET A 1 -9.64 4.28 13.02
C MET A 1 -9.47 3.13 14.00
N ARG A 2 -10.52 2.65 14.67
CA ARG A 2 -10.42 1.48 15.56
C ARG A 2 -11.05 0.25 14.93
N ALA A 3 -10.40 -0.90 15.09
CA ALA A 3 -10.93 -2.17 14.65
C ALA A 3 -10.69 -3.25 15.69
N THR A 4 -11.58 -4.24 15.73
CA THR A 4 -11.41 -5.45 16.54
C THR A 4 -10.92 -6.58 15.65
N VAL A 5 -9.91 -7.33 16.09
CA VAL A 5 -9.50 -8.58 15.45
C VAL A 5 -10.59 -9.61 15.70
N ASP A 6 -11.28 -10.03 14.65
CA ASP A 6 -12.38 -11.00 14.73
C ASP A 6 -11.85 -12.44 14.72
N ARG A 7 -10.92 -12.74 13.80
CA ARG A 7 -10.27 -14.05 13.71
C ARG A 7 -8.89 -13.99 13.03
N ILE A 8 -8.04 -14.97 13.33
CA ILE A 8 -6.72 -15.16 12.73
C ILE A 8 -6.62 -16.58 12.15
N GLU A 9 -6.51 -16.68 10.82
CA GLU A 9 -6.49 -17.96 10.11
C GLU A 9 -5.47 -17.92 8.96
N GLY A 10 -4.68 -18.98 8.80
CA GLY A 10 -3.79 -19.14 7.64
C GLY A 10 -2.78 -17.99 7.44
N GLY A 11 -2.32 -17.36 8.53
CA GLY A 11 -1.39 -16.23 8.46
C GLY A 11 -2.03 -14.89 8.06
N ARG A 12 -3.36 -14.80 8.09
CA ARG A 12 -4.14 -13.59 7.86
C ARG A 12 -5.03 -13.30 9.06
N ALA A 13 -5.34 -12.03 9.25
CA ALA A 13 -6.26 -11.55 10.26
C ALA A 13 -7.43 -10.83 9.61
N VAL A 14 -8.63 -11.05 10.14
CA VAL A 14 -9.85 -10.34 9.76
C VAL A 14 -10.16 -9.33 10.85
N LEU A 15 -10.23 -8.05 10.48
CA LEU A 15 -10.51 -6.95 11.38
C LEU A 15 -11.88 -6.35 11.08
N LEU A 16 -12.65 -6.04 12.12
CA LEU A 16 -13.96 -5.41 12.03
C LEU A 16 -13.89 -3.98 12.54
N VAL A 17 -14.16 -3.04 11.64
CA VAL A 17 -14.24 -1.61 11.90
C VAL A 17 -15.69 -1.24 12.17
N GLY A 18 -15.94 -0.46 13.23
CA GLY A 18 -17.29 0.02 13.58
C GLY A 18 -18.00 -0.78 14.69
N ARG A 19 -17.40 -1.87 15.20
CA ARG A 19 -17.86 -2.52 16.45
C ARG A 19 -17.52 -1.63 17.65
N ARG A 20 -18.48 -0.80 18.07
CA ARG A 20 -18.52 0.00 19.32
C ARG A 20 -17.70 1.32 19.33
N ARG A 21 -18.31 2.41 18.89
CA ARG A 21 -18.92 3.47 19.73
C ARG A 21 -19.39 4.66 18.88
N ALA A 22 -20.37 5.39 19.41
CA ALA A 22 -20.78 6.70 18.91
C ALA A 22 -19.56 7.64 18.85
N GLY A 23 -19.24 8.14 17.66
CA GLY A 23 -18.13 9.08 17.43
C GLY A 23 -17.13 8.64 16.36
N ASP A 24 -17.15 7.37 15.95
CA ASP A 24 -16.27 6.87 14.89
C ASP A 24 -16.88 7.14 13.51
N VAL A 25 -16.31 8.07 12.76
CA VAL A 25 -16.65 8.29 11.34
C VAL A 25 -15.96 7.22 10.49
N ALA A 26 -16.69 6.14 10.22
CA ALA A 26 -16.55 5.33 9.01
C ALA A 26 -17.84 4.54 8.78
N GLY A 27 -18.56 4.85 7.71
CA GLY A 27 -19.80 4.17 7.32
C GLY A 27 -21.08 4.79 7.89
N GLN A 28 -22.18 4.62 7.18
CA GLN A 28 -23.52 4.95 7.70
C GLN A 28 -23.79 4.14 8.98
N PRO A 29 -24.59 4.65 9.94
CA PRO A 29 -24.94 3.90 11.14
C PRO A 29 -25.50 2.51 10.76
N GLY A 30 -24.78 1.45 11.16
CA GLY A 30 -25.15 0.05 10.88
C GLY A 30 -24.24 -0.68 9.89
N GLU A 31 -23.24 -0.03 9.29
CA GLU A 31 -22.29 -0.68 8.38
C GLU A 31 -20.99 -1.08 9.09
N GLU A 32 -20.79 -2.39 9.33
CA GLU A 32 -19.50 -2.93 9.77
C GLU A 32 -18.59 -3.14 8.55
N MET A 33 -17.42 -2.49 8.55
CA MET A 33 -16.42 -2.69 7.49
C MET A 33 -15.43 -3.79 7.87
N ARG A 34 -15.17 -4.71 6.94
CA ARG A 34 -14.21 -5.81 7.08
C ARG A 34 -12.90 -5.46 6.40
N ILE A 35 -11.79 -5.62 7.10
CA ILE A 35 -10.44 -5.45 6.57
C ILE A 35 -9.67 -6.77 6.77
N GLU A 36 -9.12 -7.31 5.69
CA GLU A 36 -8.22 -8.46 5.76
C GLU A 36 -6.77 -7.99 5.63
N LEU A 37 -5.93 -8.37 6.59
CA LEU A 37 -4.50 -8.05 6.59
C LEU A 37 -3.67 -9.32 6.81
N PRO A 38 -2.50 -9.45 6.16
CA PRO A 38 -1.51 -10.43 6.56
C PRO A 38 -1.13 -10.24 8.04
N LEU A 39 -1.04 -11.33 8.80
CA LEU A 39 -0.66 -11.30 10.22
C LEU A 39 0.71 -10.65 10.43
N ALA A 40 1.62 -10.81 9.45
CA ALA A 40 2.95 -10.20 9.45
C ALA A 40 2.95 -8.65 9.42
N LEU A 41 1.82 -8.03 9.10
CA LEU A 41 1.67 -6.56 9.13
C LEU A 41 1.06 -6.06 10.45
N LEU A 42 0.66 -6.96 11.35
CA LEU A 42 0.12 -6.61 12.65
C LEU A 42 1.23 -6.54 13.71
N PRO A 43 1.00 -5.81 14.81
CA PRO A 43 1.92 -5.81 15.94
C PRO A 43 2.20 -7.23 16.45
N THR A 44 3.41 -7.43 16.98
CA THR A 44 3.76 -8.68 17.66
C THR A 44 2.78 -8.94 18.80
N GLU A 45 2.45 -10.21 19.01
CA GLU A 45 1.49 -10.68 20.04
C GLU A 45 0.02 -10.33 19.78
N THR A 46 -0.33 -9.84 18.58
CA THR A 46 -1.74 -9.63 18.21
C THR A 46 -2.52 -10.94 18.28
N SER A 47 -3.65 -10.91 18.98
CA SER A 47 -4.54 -12.05 19.22
C SER A 47 -5.97 -11.74 18.78
N GLU A 48 -6.79 -12.79 18.65
CA GLU A 48 -8.22 -12.62 18.41
C GLU A 48 -8.90 -11.87 19.57
N GLY A 49 -9.79 -10.93 19.23
CA GLY A 49 -10.45 -10.05 20.20
C GLY A 49 -9.71 -8.75 20.50
N ASP A 50 -8.44 -8.61 20.10
CA ASP A 50 -7.68 -7.37 20.31
C ASP A 50 -8.31 -6.18 19.58
N VAL A 51 -8.19 -5.00 20.17
CA VAL A 51 -8.60 -3.74 19.55
C VAL A 51 -7.37 -2.99 19.07
N LEU A 52 -7.28 -2.79 17.77
CA LEU A 52 -6.17 -2.10 17.11
C LEU A 52 -6.59 -0.71 16.64
N GLU A 53 -5.65 0.23 16.72
CA GLU A 53 -5.76 1.51 16.04
C GLU A 53 -5.08 1.43 14.67
N LEU A 54 -5.86 1.62 13.60
CA LEU A 54 -5.39 1.73 12.24
C LEU A 54 -5.21 3.20 11.85
N ILE A 55 -4.01 3.53 11.39
CA ILE A 55 -3.63 4.86 10.93
C ILE A 55 -3.09 4.73 9.50
N LEU A 56 -3.81 5.31 8.53
CA LEU A 56 -3.38 5.41 7.14
C LEU A 56 -3.07 6.87 6.84
N ARG A 57 -1.85 7.16 6.39
CA ARG A 57 -1.43 8.51 6.01
C ARG A 57 -0.78 8.47 4.63
N LYS A 58 -1.18 9.39 3.77
CA LYS A 58 -0.51 9.61 2.50
C LYS A 58 0.79 10.36 2.77
N ASP A 59 1.91 9.79 2.32
CA ASP A 59 3.20 10.47 2.31
C ASP A 59 3.40 11.14 0.94
N GLU A 60 3.19 12.45 0.88
CA GLU A 60 3.24 13.20 -0.38
C GLU A 60 4.67 13.35 -0.92
N ASP A 61 5.65 13.47 -0.02
CA ASP A 61 7.05 13.64 -0.38
C ASP A 61 7.61 12.35 -0.96
N ALA A 62 7.40 11.22 -0.27
CA ALA A 62 7.80 9.91 -0.77
C ALA A 62 7.09 9.57 -2.10
N THR A 63 5.80 9.90 -2.21
CA THR A 63 5.03 9.68 -3.45
C THR A 63 5.60 10.52 -4.61
N THR A 64 5.92 11.78 -4.35
CA THR A 64 6.50 12.68 -5.36
C THR A 64 7.90 12.23 -5.76
N ALA A 65 8.74 11.83 -4.80
CA ALA A 65 10.07 11.30 -5.06
C ALA A 65 10.03 10.02 -5.90
N ALA A 66 9.14 9.08 -5.57
CA ALA A 66 8.93 7.86 -6.33
C ALA A 66 8.48 8.16 -7.78
N ARG A 67 7.56 9.11 -7.96
CA ARG A 67 7.12 9.55 -9.29
C ARG A 67 8.28 10.13 -10.11
N ARG A 68 9.11 10.99 -9.51
CA ARG A 68 10.30 11.56 -10.18
C ARG A 68 11.31 10.47 -10.55
N GLY A 69 11.63 9.57 -9.63
CA GLY A 69 12.57 8.48 -9.87
C GLY A 69 12.11 7.54 -11.00
N ALA A 70 10.80 7.29 -11.11
CA ALA A 70 10.25 6.52 -12.22
C ALA A 70 10.42 7.24 -13.57
N SER A 71 10.14 8.54 -13.63
CA SER A 71 10.37 9.36 -14.84
C SER A 71 11.84 9.37 -15.24
N ASP A 72 12.76 9.59 -14.29
CA ASP A 72 14.20 9.61 -14.57
C ASP A 72 14.70 8.26 -15.11
N LEU A 73 14.15 7.14 -14.60
CA LEU A 73 14.49 5.82 -15.09
C LEU A 73 14.00 5.62 -16.53
N LEU A 74 12.77 6.05 -16.84
CA LEU A 74 12.22 5.99 -18.20
C LEU A 74 13.05 6.82 -19.18
N ASP A 75 13.44 8.03 -18.80
CA ASP A 75 14.26 8.91 -19.63
C ASP A 75 15.64 8.29 -19.92
N ARG A 76 16.27 7.68 -18.90
CA ARG A 76 17.54 6.96 -19.08
C ARG A 76 17.41 5.75 -19.99
N LEU A 77 16.31 5.00 -19.89
CA LEU A 77 16.05 3.85 -20.76
C LEU A 77 15.85 4.30 -22.22
N GLN A 78 15.09 5.36 -22.45
CA GLN A 78 14.89 5.92 -23.80
C GLN A 78 16.21 6.43 -24.40
N GLN A 79 17.02 7.16 -23.62
CA GLN A 79 18.33 7.63 -24.09
C GLN A 79 19.30 6.48 -24.43
N ARG A 80 19.23 5.36 -23.70
CA ARG A 80 20.00 4.15 -24.02
C ARG A 80 19.51 3.48 -25.29
N GLY A 81 18.20 3.33 -25.46
CA GLY A 81 17.61 2.80 -26.70
C GLY A 81 17.95 3.65 -27.93
N GLN A 82 17.95 4.98 -27.77
CA GLN A 82 18.27 5.92 -28.85
C GLN A 82 19.77 5.94 -29.18
N ARG A 83 20.67 5.77 -28.20
CA ARG A 83 22.12 5.65 -28.44
C ARG A 83 22.50 4.37 -29.20
N VAL A 84 21.78 3.27 -29.02
CA VAL A 84 22.07 2.00 -29.74
C VAL A 84 21.71 2.09 -31.23
N GLY A 85 20.68 2.87 -31.60
CA GLY A 85 20.27 3.04 -33.00
C GLY A 85 21.25 3.85 -33.88
N ILE A 86 22.05 4.74 -33.28
CA ILE A 86 22.96 5.64 -34.03
C ILE A 86 24.25 4.90 -34.47
N VAL A 87 24.62 3.81 -33.79
CA VAL A 87 25.87 3.08 -34.04
C VAL A 87 25.76 2.08 -35.21
N GLN A 88 24.56 1.78 -35.71
CA GLN A 88 24.36 0.82 -36.83
C GLN A 88 24.25 1.46 -38.23
N GLY A 89 24.30 2.79 -38.36
CA GLY A 89 24.11 3.50 -39.63
C GLY A 89 25.37 3.81 -40.46
N SER A 90 26.56 3.46 -39.97
CA SER A 90 27.84 3.94 -40.55
C SER A 90 28.80 2.78 -40.82
N THR A 91 28.54 1.94 -41.83
CA THR A 91 29.56 1.25 -42.64
C THR A 91 28.85 0.57 -43.81
N ARG A 92 28.95 1.16 -44.99
CA ARG A 92 28.98 0.50 -46.30
C ARG A 92 29.34 1.57 -47.33
N GLN A 93 30.64 1.70 -47.58
CA GLN A 93 31.15 2.15 -48.87
C GLN A 93 31.09 0.98 -49.85
#